data_AF-A0A3M3YF47-F1
#
_entry.id   AF-A0A3M3YF47-F1
#
_cell.length_a   1.000
_cell.length_b   1.000
_cell.length_c   1.000
_cell.angle_alpha   90.00
_cell.angle_beta   90.00
_cell.angle_gamma   90.00
#
_symmetry.space_group_name_H-M   'P 1'
#
loop_
_entity.id
_entity.type
_entity.pdbx_description
1 polymer ?
#
loop_
_entity_poly.entity_id
_entity_poly.type
_entity_poly.pdbx_seq_one_letter_code
_entity_poly.pdbx_strand_id
1 'polypeptide(L)'
;MEYAPCISQIAALLADPKRSSMIWALMDGTARSADELAILAGLSTSSAGAHLARLTSGGLLKQEIRGRKRFFRLAAPEVGAAIEALASASIASADQISRRVAQSIPPLPLRRARICSDHLGGEMAAELYQRLLGAGWIEQQEQRIEVTSKGVARFAERGIYIPALAQRKRETVCACPKWSEFSPHLGGALGAGLLQLFIQMGWLRATEESCTLQVSSNGQREISKIAAAA
;
A
#
# COMPACT_ATOMS: atom_id res chain seq x y z
N MET A 1 -14.59 15.87 -25.25
CA MET A 1 -15.07 16.85 -24.25
C MET A 1 -14.17 16.67 -23.04
N GLU A 2 -13.18 17.54 -22.88
CA GLU A 2 -12.23 17.48 -21.77
C GLU A 2 -12.91 18.05 -20.52
N TYR A 3 -13.24 17.20 -19.56
CA TYR A 3 -13.75 17.62 -18.26
C TYR A 3 -12.58 17.78 -17.30
N ALA A 4 -12.43 18.96 -16.71
CA ALA A 4 -11.51 19.14 -15.60
C ALA A 4 -12.00 18.29 -14.41
N PRO A 5 -11.14 17.48 -13.78
CA PRO A 5 -11.53 16.65 -12.66
C PRO A 5 -11.96 17.52 -11.46
N CYS A 6 -13.19 17.31 -10.99
CA CYS A 6 -13.75 18.07 -9.87
C CYS A 6 -13.43 17.37 -8.54
N ILE A 7 -12.31 17.74 -7.92
CA ILE A 7 -11.82 17.13 -6.67
C ILE A 7 -12.79 17.36 -5.50
N SER A 8 -13.55 18.46 -5.50
CA SER A 8 -14.45 18.84 -4.40
C SER A 8 -15.56 17.82 -4.15
N GLN A 9 -16.04 17.14 -5.19
CA GLN A 9 -17.07 16.11 -5.06
C GLN A 9 -16.57 14.89 -4.28
N ILE A 10 -15.36 14.42 -4.60
CA ILE A 10 -14.70 13.32 -3.89
C ILE A 10 -14.34 13.76 -2.46
N ALA A 11 -13.78 14.97 -2.31
CA ALA A 11 -13.42 15.52 -1.01
C ALA A 11 -14.64 15.60 -0.06
N ALA A 12 -15.81 16.04 -0.55
CA ALA A 12 -17.03 16.10 0.26
C ALA A 12 -17.51 14.71 0.72
N LEU A 13 -17.31 13.67 -0.10
CA LEU A 13 -17.60 12.30 0.29
C LEU A 13 -16.62 11.78 1.35
N LEU A 14 -15.35 12.19 1.29
CA LEU A 14 -14.31 11.78 2.23
C LEU A 14 -14.27 12.59 3.53
N ALA A 15 -14.83 13.81 3.55
CA ALA A 15 -14.87 14.72 4.69
C ALA A 15 -15.83 14.31 5.83
N ASP A 16 -16.04 13.01 6.01
CA ASP A 16 -16.87 12.43 7.07
C ASP A 16 -16.11 11.24 7.68
N PRO A 17 -15.75 11.30 8.97
CA PRO A 17 -14.89 10.31 9.60
C PRO A 17 -15.39 8.87 9.48
N LYS A 18 -16.71 8.65 9.44
CA LYS A 18 -17.28 7.32 9.31
C LYS A 18 -17.14 6.79 7.89
N ARG A 19 -17.37 7.63 6.87
CA ARG A 19 -17.11 7.28 5.46
C ARG A 19 -15.62 7.03 5.22
N SER A 20 -14.75 7.88 5.76
CA SER A 20 -13.29 7.70 5.64
C SER A 20 -12.88 6.37 6.28
N SER A 21 -13.39 6.04 7.46
CA SER A 21 -13.12 4.76 8.15
C SER A 21 -13.60 3.53 7.36
N MET A 22 -14.80 3.58 6.77
CA MET A 22 -15.31 2.48 5.93
C MET A 22 -14.46 2.28 4.68
N ILE A 23 -14.09 3.37 4.01
CA ILE A 23 -13.20 3.34 2.86
C ILE A 23 -11.82 2.79 3.26
N TRP A 24 -11.31 3.23 4.39
CA TRP A 24 -10.03 2.79 4.94
C TRP A 24 -10.02 1.28 5.18
N ALA A 25 -11.11 0.72 5.71
CA ALA A 25 -11.26 -0.72 5.92
C ALA A 25 -11.25 -1.57 4.64
N LEU A 26 -11.46 -0.94 3.48
CA LEU A 26 -11.48 -1.58 2.16
C LEU A 26 -10.17 -1.36 1.38
N MET A 27 -9.20 -0.64 1.97
CA MET A 27 -7.87 -0.41 1.37
C MET A 27 -7.05 -1.69 1.25
N ASP A 28 -7.41 -2.72 2.01
CA ASP A 28 -6.86 -4.05 1.82
C ASP A 28 -7.36 -4.70 0.53
N GLY A 29 -8.32 -4.14 -0.19
CA GLY A 29 -8.90 -4.74 -1.41
C GLY A 29 -10.01 -5.74 -1.14
N THR A 30 -10.21 -6.16 0.11
CA THR A 30 -11.20 -7.16 0.51
C THR A 30 -12.60 -6.62 0.32
N ALA A 31 -13.46 -7.41 -0.34
CA ALA A 31 -14.88 -7.10 -0.41
C ALA A 31 -15.53 -7.40 0.95
N ARG A 32 -16.07 -6.39 1.63
CA ARG A 32 -16.67 -6.53 2.98
C ARG A 32 -18.17 -6.31 2.95
N SER A 33 -18.90 -6.98 3.84
CA SER A 33 -20.34 -6.79 3.96
C SER A 33 -20.68 -5.46 4.64
N ALA A 34 -21.92 -4.98 4.44
CA ALA A 34 -22.40 -3.76 5.13
C ALA A 34 -22.33 -3.90 6.67
N ASP A 35 -22.59 -5.10 7.19
CA ASP A 35 -22.58 -5.39 8.63
C ASP A 35 -21.16 -5.29 9.21
N GLU A 36 -20.18 -5.86 8.50
CA GLU A 36 -18.76 -5.75 8.89
C GLU A 36 -18.28 -4.30 8.88
N LEU A 37 -18.62 -3.53 7.84
CA LEU A 37 -18.25 -2.12 7.74
C LEU A 37 -18.95 -1.26 8.79
N ALA A 38 -20.18 -1.63 9.16
CA ALA A 38 -20.91 -0.97 10.26
C ALA A 38 -20.18 -1.17 11.60
N ILE A 39 -19.73 -2.39 11.90
CA ILE A 39 -18.96 -2.70 13.11
C ILE A 39 -17.65 -1.92 13.12
N LEU A 40 -16.88 -1.94 12.03
CA LEU A 40 -15.59 -1.24 11.93
C LEU A 40 -15.71 0.28 12.09
N ALA A 41 -16.81 0.86 11.59
CA ALA A 41 -17.08 2.29 11.73
C ALA A 41 -17.82 2.66 13.03
N GLY A 42 -18.23 1.69 13.85
CA GLY A 42 -19.05 1.93 15.05
C GLY A 42 -20.40 2.58 14.71
N LEU A 43 -21.11 2.03 13.72
CA LEU A 43 -22.42 2.46 13.25
C LEU A 43 -23.45 1.33 13.30
N SER A 44 -24.73 1.68 13.28
CA SER A 44 -25.79 0.71 12.98
C SER A 44 -25.73 0.27 11.51
N THR A 45 -26.27 -0.90 11.20
CA THR A 45 -26.35 -1.42 9.82
C THR A 45 -27.16 -0.49 8.90
N SER A 46 -28.23 0.13 9.41
CA SER A 46 -29.03 1.10 8.67
C SER A 46 -28.25 2.38 8.34
N SER A 47 -27.52 2.92 9.31
CA SER A 47 -26.67 4.10 9.12
C SER A 47 -25.53 3.80 8.15
N ALA A 48 -24.86 2.67 8.32
CA ALA A 48 -23.83 2.22 7.41
C ALA A 48 -24.34 2.08 5.97
N GLY A 49 -25.54 1.52 5.77
CA GLY A 49 -26.18 1.44 4.46
C GLY A 49 -26.31 2.80 3.76
N ALA A 50 -26.68 3.86 4.48
CA ALA A 50 -26.78 5.21 3.92
C ALA A 50 -25.40 5.77 3.52
N HIS A 51 -24.37 5.57 4.35
CA HIS A 51 -23.00 5.96 4.02
C HIS A 51 -22.48 5.22 2.78
N LEU A 52 -22.66 3.89 2.72
CA LEU A 52 -22.24 3.04 1.61
C LEU A 52 -22.97 3.39 0.31
N ALA A 53 -24.27 3.71 0.38
CA ALA A 53 -25.03 4.17 -0.78
C ALA A 53 -24.47 5.49 -1.35
N ARG A 54 -24.13 6.46 -0.48
CA ARG A 54 -23.52 7.72 -0.90
C ARG A 54 -22.15 7.52 -1.54
N LEU A 55 -21.33 6.66 -0.95
CA LEU A 55 -20.00 6.33 -1.48
C LEU A 55 -20.06 5.58 -2.81
N THR A 56 -21.05 4.69 -2.97
CA THR A 56 -21.28 3.96 -4.23
C THR A 56 -21.79 4.91 -5.32
N SER A 57 -22.76 5.77 -5.00
CA SER A 57 -23.31 6.76 -5.93
C SER A 57 -22.27 7.79 -6.37
N GLY A 58 -21.30 8.08 -5.49
CA GLY A 58 -20.15 8.94 -5.78
C GLY A 58 -18.99 8.25 -6.50
N GLY A 59 -19.12 6.98 -6.88
CA GLY A 59 -18.11 6.25 -7.65
C GLY A 59 -16.87 5.83 -6.85
N LEU A 60 -16.89 5.93 -5.52
CA LEU A 60 -15.75 5.51 -4.67
C LEU A 60 -15.78 4.02 -4.36
N LEU A 61 -16.98 3.44 -4.29
CA LEU A 61 -17.19 2.02 -4.03
C LEU A 61 -17.94 1.33 -5.16
N LYS A 62 -17.66 0.05 -5.34
CA LYS A 62 -18.44 -0.87 -6.17
C LYS A 62 -19.15 -1.86 -5.25
N GLN A 63 -20.42 -2.12 -5.55
CA GLN A 63 -21.22 -3.13 -4.88
C GLN A 63 -21.17 -4.45 -5.66
N GLU A 64 -20.91 -5.54 -4.96
CA GLU A 64 -20.98 -6.91 -5.46
C GLU A 64 -22.11 -7.65 -4.73
N ILE A 65 -22.96 -8.37 -5.46
CA ILE A 65 -24.01 -9.19 -4.87
C ILE A 65 -23.47 -10.63 -4.79
N ARG A 66 -23.32 -11.15 -3.58
CA ARG A 66 -22.95 -12.55 -3.34
C ARG A 66 -24.07 -13.22 -2.55
N GLY A 67 -24.92 -13.96 -3.26
CA GLY A 67 -26.14 -14.54 -2.70
C GLY A 67 -27.13 -13.46 -2.25
N ARG A 68 -27.59 -13.54 -1.00
CA ARG A 68 -28.53 -12.55 -0.41
C ARG A 68 -27.84 -11.32 0.18
N LYS A 69 -26.50 -11.34 0.32
CA LYS A 69 -25.73 -10.27 0.96
C LYS A 69 -25.04 -9.39 -0.09
N ARG A 70 -24.92 -8.11 0.26
CA ARG A 70 -24.19 -7.11 -0.52
C ARG A 70 -22.81 -6.91 0.08
N PHE A 71 -21.81 -6.95 -0.78
CA PHE A 71 -20.42 -6.70 -0.45
C PHE A 71 -19.96 -5.43 -1.16
N PHE A 72 -19.01 -4.74 -0.55
CA PHE A 72 -18.48 -3.47 -1.03
C PHE A 72 -16.97 -3.56 -1.13
N ARG A 73 -16.43 -2.97 -2.20
CA ARG A 73 -14.98 -2.83 -2.45
C ARG A 73 -14.70 -1.47 -3.04
N LEU A 74 -13.45 -1.05 -3.07
CA LEU A 74 -13.05 0.15 -3.82
C LEU A 74 -13.42 -0.01 -5.31
N ALA A 75 -13.95 1.07 -5.89
CA ALA A 75 -14.44 1.05 -7.27
C ALA A 75 -13.31 0.84 -8.29
N ALA A 76 -12.14 1.42 -8.03
CA ALA A 76 -10.98 1.35 -8.90
C ALA A 76 -9.66 1.52 -8.11
N PRO A 77 -8.51 1.04 -8.62
CA PRO A 77 -7.20 1.23 -8.00
C PRO A 77 -6.83 2.71 -7.77
N GLU A 78 -7.28 3.60 -8.66
CA GLU A 78 -7.04 5.06 -8.59
C GLU A 78 -7.68 5.67 -7.34
N VAL A 79 -8.84 5.14 -6.91
CA VAL A 79 -9.51 5.57 -5.67
C VAL A 79 -8.61 5.24 -4.47
N GLY A 80 -8.08 4.01 -4.42
CA GLY A 80 -7.11 3.61 -3.40
C GLY A 80 -5.87 4.51 -3.40
N ALA A 81 -5.29 4.77 -4.58
CA ALA A 81 -4.14 5.65 -4.70
C ALA A 81 -4.41 7.08 -4.21
N ALA A 82 -5.61 7.62 -4.46
CA ALA A 82 -6.01 8.95 -3.98
C ALA A 82 -6.17 8.99 -2.45
N ILE A 83 -6.81 7.97 -1.86
CA ILE A 83 -6.96 7.86 -0.40
C ILE A 83 -5.59 7.74 0.27
N GLU A 84 -4.68 6.95 -0.30
CA GLU A 84 -3.28 6.85 0.16
C GLU A 84 -2.59 8.21 0.10
N ALA A 85 -2.70 8.94 -1.01
CA ALA A 85 -2.07 10.25 -1.17
C ALA A 85 -2.59 11.27 -0.14
N LEU A 86 -3.90 11.29 0.13
CA LEU A 86 -4.51 12.17 1.12
C LEU A 86 -4.03 11.86 2.53
N ALA A 87 -3.89 10.59 2.87
CA ALA A 87 -3.42 10.21 4.19
C ALA A 87 -1.91 10.44 4.37
N SER A 88 -1.09 10.23 3.32
CA SER A 88 0.30 10.68 3.29
C SER A 88 0.41 12.19 3.50
N ALA A 89 -0.44 12.98 2.83
CA ALA A 89 -0.49 14.44 3.02
C ALA A 89 -0.91 14.81 4.44
N SER A 90 -1.89 14.11 5.03
CA SER A 90 -2.28 14.31 6.43
C SER A 90 -1.13 14.08 7.41
N ILE A 91 -0.26 13.10 7.14
CA ILE A 91 0.92 12.83 7.99
C ILE A 91 1.98 13.91 7.79
N ALA A 92 2.27 14.30 6.55
CA ALA A 92 3.22 15.38 6.25
C ALA A 92 2.78 16.73 6.85
N SER A 93 1.47 16.98 6.92
CA SER A 93 0.88 18.17 7.54
C SER A 93 0.63 18.02 9.04
N ALA A 94 0.89 16.85 9.65
CA ALA A 94 0.62 16.61 11.08
C ALA A 94 1.52 17.44 12.02
N ASP A 95 2.68 17.89 11.55
CA ASP A 95 3.53 18.83 12.31
C ASP A 95 2.93 20.25 12.33
N GLN A 96 2.07 20.59 11.37
CA GLN A 96 1.35 21.87 11.29
C GLN A 96 -0.05 21.79 11.92
N ILE A 97 -0.67 20.61 11.92
CA ILE A 97 -2.03 20.37 12.43
C ILE A 97 -1.91 19.54 13.70
N SER A 98 -2.10 20.19 14.85
CA SER A 98 -2.10 19.59 16.19
C SER A 98 -2.66 18.15 16.19
N ARG A 99 -1.90 17.18 16.74
CA ARG A 99 -2.13 15.71 16.71
C ARG A 99 -3.47 15.19 17.30
N ARG A 100 -4.46 16.05 17.50
CA ARG A 100 -5.78 15.72 18.06
C ARG A 100 -6.72 14.98 17.09
N VAL A 101 -6.33 14.79 15.82
CA VAL A 101 -7.13 14.10 14.78
C VAL A 101 -6.45 12.79 14.34
N ALA A 102 -5.75 12.09 15.23
CA ALA A 102 -5.22 10.75 14.91
C ALA A 102 -6.30 9.69 15.14
N GLN A 103 -6.80 9.06 14.06
CA GLN A 103 -7.60 7.83 14.16
C GLN A 103 -7.17 6.73 13.18
N SER A 104 -7.23 5.52 13.74
CA SER A 104 -7.12 4.13 13.26
C SER A 104 -5.82 3.68 12.58
N ILE A 105 -5.03 2.97 13.38
CA ILE A 105 -3.89 2.14 12.98
C ILE A 105 -4.40 1.04 12.02
N PRO A 106 -3.73 0.79 10.88
CA PRO A 106 -4.14 -0.28 9.97
C PRO A 106 -4.13 -1.66 10.66
N PRO A 107 -5.01 -2.60 10.26
CA PRO A 107 -4.99 -3.98 10.77
C PRO A 107 -3.60 -4.61 10.66
N LEU A 108 -3.16 -5.36 11.67
CA LEU A 108 -1.82 -5.97 11.74
C LEU A 108 -1.36 -6.69 10.44
N PRO A 109 -2.21 -7.41 9.69
CA PRO A 109 -1.80 -8.03 8.43
C PRO A 109 -1.36 -7.02 7.36
N LEU A 110 -2.01 -5.85 7.28
CA LEU A 110 -1.68 -4.78 6.35
C LEU A 110 -0.41 -4.03 6.72
N ARG A 111 -0.10 -3.98 8.03
CA ARG A 111 1.16 -3.43 8.51
C ARG A 111 2.34 -4.31 8.09
N ARG A 112 2.20 -5.63 8.16
CA ARG A 112 3.33 -6.55 7.96
C ARG A 112 3.84 -6.61 6.51
N ALA A 113 2.97 -6.94 5.55
CA ALA A 113 3.33 -7.07 4.14
C ALA A 113 2.12 -6.87 3.22
N ARG A 114 2.27 -6.00 2.22
CA ARG A 114 1.22 -5.69 1.24
C ARG A 114 1.80 -5.41 -0.14
N ILE A 115 0.95 -5.39 -1.16
CA ILE A 115 1.28 -4.88 -2.49
C ILE A 115 0.98 -3.38 -2.48
N CYS A 116 2.01 -2.54 -2.62
CA CYS A 116 1.86 -1.13 -2.89
C CYS A 116 1.94 -0.90 -4.39
N SER A 117 0.79 -0.70 -5.05
CA SER A 117 0.66 -0.65 -6.51
C SER A 117 1.13 -1.94 -7.20
N ASP A 118 2.43 -2.20 -7.23
CA ASP A 118 3.08 -3.34 -7.88
C ASP A 118 4.39 -3.80 -7.22
N HIS A 119 4.71 -3.28 -6.04
CA HIS A 119 5.91 -3.63 -5.29
C HIS A 119 5.56 -3.93 -3.83
N LEU A 120 6.52 -4.48 -3.08
CA LEU A 120 6.32 -4.84 -1.68
C LEU A 120 6.23 -3.57 -0.82
N GLY A 121 5.16 -3.45 -0.05
CA GLY A 121 4.96 -2.42 0.98
C GLY A 121 4.70 -3.04 2.36
N GLY A 122 4.60 -2.19 3.38
CA GLY A 122 4.48 -2.61 4.79
C GLY A 122 5.82 -2.61 5.53
N GLU A 123 5.80 -2.95 6.81
CA GLU A 123 6.93 -2.98 7.74
C GLU A 123 8.07 -3.85 7.21
N MET A 124 7.76 -5.01 6.62
CA MET A 124 8.77 -5.87 5.99
C MET A 124 9.53 -5.16 4.87
N ALA A 125 8.83 -4.34 4.08
CA ALA A 125 9.42 -3.60 2.98
C ALA A 125 10.30 -2.45 3.48
N ALA A 126 9.81 -1.73 4.48
CA ALA A 126 10.53 -0.65 5.16
C ALA A 126 11.81 -1.16 5.84
N GLU A 127 11.72 -2.27 6.58
CA GLU A 127 12.89 -2.88 7.20
C GLU A 127 13.93 -3.34 6.16
N LEU A 128 13.48 -3.96 5.07
CA LEU A 128 14.37 -4.37 3.99
C LEU A 128 15.06 -3.15 3.36
N TYR A 129 14.32 -2.08 3.14
CA TYR A 129 14.85 -0.81 2.64
C TYR A 129 15.96 -0.26 3.55
N GLN A 130 15.71 -0.18 4.87
CA GLN A 130 16.69 0.31 5.83
C GLN A 130 17.95 -0.59 5.87
N ARG A 131 17.79 -1.91 5.78
CA ARG A 131 18.93 -2.84 5.69
C ARG A 131 19.76 -2.62 4.43
N LEU A 132 19.11 -2.39 3.28
CA LEU A 132 19.80 -2.16 2.02
C LEU A 132 20.59 -0.84 2.03
N LEU A 133 20.05 0.22 2.66
CA LEU A 133 20.80 1.45 2.91
C LEU A 133 21.98 1.21 3.86
N GLY A 134 21.73 0.57 5.02
CA GLY A 134 22.76 0.31 6.01
C GLY A 134 23.91 -0.58 5.50
N ALA A 135 23.61 -1.52 4.60
CA ALA A 135 24.62 -2.36 3.95
C ALA A 135 25.30 -1.69 2.74
N GLY A 136 24.85 -0.50 2.33
CA GLY A 136 25.36 0.24 1.18
C GLY A 136 25.07 -0.42 -0.17
N TRP A 137 23.95 -1.14 -0.30
CA TRP A 137 23.51 -1.70 -1.59
C TRP A 137 22.76 -0.66 -2.41
N ILE A 138 22.03 0.21 -1.71
CA ILE A 138 21.42 1.39 -2.28
C ILE A 138 21.95 2.59 -1.50
N GLU A 139 21.96 3.74 -2.15
CA GLU A 139 22.27 5.02 -1.54
C GLU A 139 21.17 6.02 -1.86
N GLN A 140 20.95 6.94 -0.94
CA GLN A 140 19.98 8.00 -1.11
C GLN A 140 20.74 9.32 -1.29
N GLN A 141 20.62 9.90 -2.48
CA GLN A 141 21.13 11.24 -2.78
C GLN A 141 19.93 12.18 -2.94
N GLU A 142 19.76 13.10 -1.99
CA GLU A 142 18.62 14.01 -1.90
C GLU A 142 17.25 13.25 -1.93
N GLN A 143 16.50 13.39 -3.04
CA GLN A 143 15.21 12.74 -3.28
C GLN A 143 15.29 11.53 -4.22
N ARG A 144 16.51 11.15 -4.63
CA ARG A 144 16.74 10.02 -5.54
C ARG A 144 17.44 8.88 -4.83
N ILE A 145 17.09 7.68 -5.25
CA ILE A 145 17.76 6.47 -4.82
C ILE A 145 18.54 5.94 -6.01
N GLU A 146 19.75 5.49 -5.74
CA GLU A 146 20.57 4.82 -6.71
C GLU A 146 21.07 3.48 -6.14
N VAL A 147 21.27 2.52 -7.04
CA VAL A 147 21.85 1.23 -6.68
C VAL A 147 23.36 1.35 -6.82
N THR A 148 24.09 1.11 -5.72
CA THR A 148 25.56 1.20 -5.74
C THR A 148 26.15 0.04 -6.54
N SER A 149 27.42 0.16 -6.97
CA SER A 149 28.14 -0.95 -7.62
C SER A 149 28.14 -2.23 -6.77
N LYS A 150 28.21 -2.09 -5.44
CA LYS A 150 28.07 -3.21 -4.49
C LYS A 150 26.68 -3.81 -4.55
N GLY A 151 25.64 -2.99 -4.56
CA GLY A 151 24.25 -3.42 -4.71
C GLY A 151 24.03 -4.19 -6.01
N VAL A 152 24.55 -3.69 -7.13
CA VAL A 152 24.43 -4.36 -8.45
C VAL A 152 24.94 -5.80 -8.39
N ALA A 153 26.13 -6.02 -7.82
CA ALA A 153 26.69 -7.37 -7.66
C ALA A 153 25.83 -8.25 -6.74
N ARG A 154 25.40 -7.72 -5.60
CA ARG A 154 24.62 -8.47 -4.59
C ARG A 154 23.19 -8.79 -5.02
N PHE A 155 22.58 -7.94 -5.84
CA PHE A 155 21.29 -8.21 -6.48
C PHE A 155 21.43 -9.26 -7.58
N ALA A 156 22.52 -9.23 -8.36
CA ALA A 156 22.78 -10.24 -9.38
C ALA A 156 22.95 -11.64 -8.79
N GLU A 157 23.63 -11.77 -7.64
CA GLU A 157 23.72 -13.03 -6.86
C GLU A 157 22.34 -13.60 -6.47
N ARG A 158 21.31 -12.74 -6.40
CA ARG A 158 19.93 -13.09 -6.06
C ARG A 158 19.01 -13.19 -7.28
N GLY A 159 19.56 -13.12 -8.48
CA GLY A 159 18.81 -13.23 -9.73
C GLY A 159 18.17 -11.92 -10.21
N ILE A 160 18.55 -10.76 -9.65
CA ILE A 160 18.06 -9.45 -10.09
C ILE A 160 19.17 -8.70 -10.81
N TYR A 161 19.04 -8.54 -12.14
CA TYR A 161 20.03 -7.87 -12.97
C TYR A 161 19.67 -6.40 -13.22
N ILE A 162 20.26 -5.50 -12.43
CA ILE A 162 19.98 -4.05 -12.45
C ILE A 162 20.17 -3.40 -13.83
N PRO A 163 21.24 -3.69 -14.60
CA PRO A 163 21.43 -3.05 -15.91
C PRO A 163 20.28 -3.34 -16.91
N ALA A 164 19.66 -4.52 -16.84
CA ALA A 164 18.48 -4.83 -17.67
C ALA A 164 17.21 -4.11 -17.18
N LEU A 165 17.11 -3.80 -15.88
CA LEU A 165 15.99 -3.02 -15.34
C LEU A 165 16.10 -1.55 -15.78
N ALA A 166 17.31 -1.00 -15.87
CA ALA A 166 17.56 0.37 -16.31
C ALA A 166 17.21 0.64 -17.78
N GLN A 167 17.13 -0.40 -18.62
CA GLN A 167 16.71 -0.29 -20.02
C GLN A 167 15.19 -0.18 -20.21
N ARG A 168 14.40 -0.39 -19.14
CA ARG A 168 12.94 -0.23 -19.21
C ARG A 168 12.58 1.26 -19.16
N LYS A 169 11.48 1.67 -19.80
CA LYS A 169 10.95 3.06 -19.77
C LYS A 169 10.47 3.54 -18.39
N ARG A 170 10.85 2.85 -17.32
CA ARG A 170 10.42 3.09 -15.94
C ARG A 170 11.64 3.34 -15.07
N GLU A 171 11.47 4.17 -14.06
CA GLU A 171 12.48 4.41 -13.03
C GLU A 171 12.97 3.09 -12.40
N THR A 172 14.29 2.91 -12.38
CA THR A 172 14.96 1.67 -11.95
C THR A 172 14.69 1.38 -10.48
N VAL A 173 14.77 2.40 -9.63
CA VAL A 173 14.53 2.33 -8.20
C VAL A 173 14.01 3.68 -7.71
N CYS A 174 13.05 3.68 -6.79
CA CYS A 174 12.61 4.89 -6.12
C CYS A 174 12.27 4.62 -4.66
N ALA A 175 12.35 5.66 -3.83
CA ALA A 175 11.79 5.63 -2.49
C ALA A 175 10.29 5.80 -2.63
N CYS A 176 9.52 4.71 -2.49
CA CYS A 176 8.07 4.84 -2.47
C CYS A 176 7.65 5.38 -1.10
N PRO A 177 7.02 6.56 -1.02
CA PRO A 177 6.60 7.16 0.25
C PRO A 177 5.27 6.57 0.77
N LYS A 178 4.66 5.63 0.04
CA LYS A 178 3.31 5.11 0.32
C LYS A 178 3.26 4.06 1.43
N TRP A 179 3.13 4.51 2.68
CA TRP A 179 2.72 3.76 3.87
C TRP A 179 3.48 2.46 4.23
N SER A 180 4.43 2.61 5.15
CA SER A 180 4.34 2.11 6.54
C SER A 180 4.91 3.20 7.45
N GLU A 181 4.08 3.73 8.37
CA GLU A 181 4.39 4.60 9.52
C GLU A 181 5.86 5.10 9.63
N PHE A 182 6.30 6.01 8.75
CA PHE A 182 7.63 6.66 8.77
C PHE A 182 8.82 5.91 8.14
N SER A 183 8.62 4.98 7.22
CA SER A 183 9.76 4.41 6.47
C SER A 183 9.48 4.25 4.98
N PRO A 184 10.30 4.86 4.10
CA PRO A 184 10.25 4.58 2.67
C PRO A 184 10.57 3.11 2.42
N HIS A 185 10.04 2.60 1.31
CA HIS A 185 10.32 1.25 0.82
C HIS A 185 10.67 1.29 -0.67
N LEU A 186 11.20 0.18 -1.18
CA LEU A 186 11.68 0.12 -2.56
C LEU A 186 10.53 0.04 -3.57
N GLY A 187 10.41 1.09 -4.38
CA GLY A 187 9.58 1.12 -5.59
C GLY A 187 10.42 0.99 -6.87
N GLY A 188 9.77 1.28 -8.00
CA GLY A 188 10.40 1.21 -9.33
C GLY A 188 10.53 -0.23 -9.85
N ALA A 189 11.31 -0.40 -10.92
CA ALA A 189 11.51 -1.70 -11.55
C ALA A 189 12.17 -2.71 -10.59
N LEU A 190 13.06 -2.25 -9.70
CA LEU A 190 13.68 -3.06 -8.66
C LEU A 190 12.67 -3.53 -7.61
N GLY A 191 11.82 -2.64 -7.11
CA GLY A 191 10.77 -2.99 -6.14
C GLY A 191 9.79 -4.04 -6.68
N ALA A 192 9.36 -3.87 -7.94
CA ALA A 192 8.50 -4.84 -8.62
C ALA A 192 9.22 -6.19 -8.84
N GLY A 193 10.50 -6.16 -9.24
CA GLY A 193 11.32 -7.36 -9.42
C GLY A 193 11.52 -8.15 -8.12
N LEU A 194 11.75 -7.46 -7.00
CA LEU A 194 11.86 -8.08 -5.68
C LEU A 194 10.56 -8.75 -5.26
N LEU A 195 9.42 -8.07 -5.43
CA LEU A 195 8.11 -8.66 -5.13
C LEU A 195 7.89 -9.93 -5.94
N GLN A 196 8.16 -9.89 -7.25
CA GLN A 196 8.00 -11.04 -8.13
C GLN A 196 8.92 -12.20 -7.73
N LEU A 197 10.19 -11.93 -7.41
CA LEU A 197 11.13 -12.92 -6.92
C LEU A 197 10.62 -13.58 -5.63
N PHE A 198 10.15 -12.79 -4.66
CA PHE A 198 9.65 -13.33 -3.38
C PHE A 198 8.40 -14.19 -3.56
N ILE A 199 7.53 -13.87 -4.52
CA ILE A 199 6.38 -14.70 -4.86
C ILE A 199 6.83 -16.00 -5.54
N GLN A 200 7.75 -15.93 -6.50
CA GLN A 200 8.29 -17.11 -7.20
C GLN A 200 8.98 -18.09 -6.25
N MET A 201 9.69 -17.56 -5.24
CA MET A 201 10.35 -18.36 -4.20
C MET A 201 9.37 -18.92 -3.14
N GLY A 202 8.07 -18.60 -3.22
CA GLY A 202 7.06 -19.01 -2.24
C GLY A 202 7.20 -18.33 -0.88
N TRP A 203 7.93 -17.22 -0.80
CA TRP A 203 8.13 -16.45 0.43
C TRP A 203 6.92 -15.59 0.74
N LEU A 204 6.32 -15.04 -0.31
CA LEU A 204 5.10 -14.24 -0.26
C LEU A 204 4.03 -14.88 -1.13
N ARG A 205 2.78 -14.84 -0.68
CA ARG A 205 1.62 -15.27 -1.45
C ARG A 205 0.58 -14.16 -1.47
N ALA A 206 0.17 -13.76 -2.66
CA ALA A 206 -0.97 -12.86 -2.82
C ALA A 206 -2.25 -13.60 -2.40
N THR A 207 -3.11 -12.90 -1.68
CA THR A 207 -4.46 -13.38 -1.41
C THR A 207 -5.38 -12.83 -2.49
N GLU A 208 -6.19 -13.68 -3.10
CA GLU A 208 -6.96 -13.34 -4.32
C GLU A 208 -7.90 -12.13 -4.14
N GLU A 209 -8.25 -11.82 -2.89
CA GLU A 209 -9.19 -10.78 -2.54
C GLU A 209 -8.55 -9.59 -1.83
N SER A 210 -7.23 -9.57 -1.58
CA SER A 210 -6.63 -8.46 -0.84
C SER A 210 -5.21 -8.07 -1.31
N CYS A 211 -4.90 -6.78 -1.29
CA CYS A 211 -3.55 -6.21 -1.38
C CYS A 211 -2.65 -6.68 -0.22
N THR A 212 -3.12 -7.52 0.70
CA THR A 212 -2.31 -8.13 1.76
C THR A 212 -1.54 -9.34 1.20
N LEU A 213 -0.27 -9.45 1.63
CA LEU A 213 0.58 -10.58 1.29
C LEU A 213 0.69 -11.50 2.51
N GLN A 214 0.43 -12.79 2.30
CA GLN A 214 0.76 -13.80 3.30
C GLN A 214 2.26 -14.08 3.24
N VAL A 215 2.91 -13.98 4.39
CA VAL A 215 4.35 -14.22 4.54
C VAL A 215 4.55 -15.63 5.11
N SER A 216 5.29 -16.49 4.40
CA SER A 216 5.67 -17.80 4.93
C SER A 216 6.75 -17.66 6.02
N SER A 217 6.84 -18.62 6.94
CA SER A 217 7.90 -18.63 7.97
C SER A 217 9.30 -18.63 7.36
N ASN A 218 9.49 -19.40 6.29
CA ASN A 218 10.72 -19.40 5.49
C ASN A 218 10.97 -18.03 4.84
N GLY A 219 9.95 -17.44 4.23
CA GLY A 219 10.04 -16.12 3.61
C GLY A 219 10.46 -15.02 4.59
N GLN A 220 9.89 -15.00 5.80
CA GLN A 220 10.29 -14.06 6.85
C GLN A 220 11.79 -14.17 7.17
N ARG A 221 12.29 -15.40 7.32
CA ARG A 221 13.69 -15.67 7.66
C ARG A 221 14.62 -15.26 6.53
N GLU A 222 14.32 -15.65 5.29
CA GLU A 222 15.20 -15.34 4.16
C GLU A 222 15.19 -13.85 3.81
N ILE A 223 14.04 -13.19 3.86
CA ILE A 223 13.96 -11.73 3.65
C ILE A 223 14.72 -10.98 4.75
N SER A 224 14.67 -11.43 6.01
CA SER A 224 15.44 -10.81 7.10
C SER A 224 16.96 -10.94 6.94
N LYS A 225 17.45 -11.95 6.21
CA LYS A 225 18.89 -12.15 5.94
C LYS A 225 19.41 -11.28 4.80
N ILE A 226 18.53 -10.73 3.96
CA ILE A 226 18.96 -9.86 2.86
C ILE A 226 19.56 -8.59 3.46
N ALA A 227 20.82 -8.33 3.10
CA ALA A 227 21.58 -7.19 3.59
C ALA A 227 21.66 -7.12 5.14
N ALA A 228 21.52 -8.25 5.83
CA ALA A 228 21.81 -8.33 7.26
C ALA A 228 23.31 -8.11 7.51
N ALA A 229 23.65 -7.44 8.59
CA ALA A 229 25.03 -7.42 9.10
C ALA A 229 25.44 -8.86 9.43
N ALA A 230 26.64 -9.26 8.99
CA ALA A 230 27.22 -10.56 9.31
C ALA A 230 27.56 -10.66 10.80
#